data_AF-A0A6G3ZCK2-F1
#
_entry.id   AF-A0A6G3ZCK2-F1
#
_cell.length_a   1.000
_cell.length_b   1.000
_cell.length_c   1.000
_cell.angle_alpha   90.00
_cell.angle_beta   90.00
_cell.angle_gamma   90.00
#
_symmetry.space_group_name_H-M   'P 1'
#
loop_
_entity.id
_entity.type
_entity.pdbx_description
1 polymer ?
#
loop_
_entity_poly.entity_id
_entity_poly.type
_entity_poly.pdbx_seq_one_letter_code
_entity_poly.pdbx_strand_id
1 'polypeptide(L)'
;LAFLEGDVGRLFSEFALTMAAAVAFSSIVALSLSSMLASKVLQPTTQRTLIARLVERGFAAVERGYRSALAGALRRPSVVAVLFLLVLGSAAWLFREIPSEYAPKEDRGAFFTNHLPPIGVLIAPRIWAFDSDRKGISARISRRHLNHCNGGKTILYLSRGNGLRRWRTLLG
;
A
#
# COMPACT_ATOMS: atom_id res chain seq x y z
N LEU A 1 -6.81 -21.90 -0.96
CA LEU A 1 -7.22 -20.48 -0.97
C LEU A 1 -8.36 -20.21 -1.95
N ALA A 2 -8.30 -20.70 -3.19
CA ALA A 2 -9.34 -20.47 -4.21
C ALA A 2 -10.76 -21.03 -3.90
N PHE A 3 -10.92 -21.80 -2.82
CA PHE A 3 -12.18 -22.38 -2.36
C PHE A 3 -12.55 -21.93 -0.93
N LEU A 4 -11.97 -20.82 -0.43
CA LEU A 4 -12.42 -20.22 0.82
C LEU A 4 -13.71 -19.44 0.57
N GLU A 5 -14.71 -19.66 1.43
CA GLU A 5 -16.02 -19.02 1.35
C GLU A 5 -16.07 -17.74 2.22
N GLY A 6 -16.72 -16.69 1.74
CA GLY A 6 -16.79 -15.36 2.38
C GLY A 6 -16.03 -14.25 1.64
N ASP A 7 -16.21 -12.99 2.06
CA ASP A 7 -15.64 -11.80 1.39
C ASP A 7 -14.10 -11.86 1.30
N VAL A 8 -13.46 -12.35 2.35
CA VAL A 8 -12.01 -12.57 2.42
C VAL A 8 -11.57 -13.67 1.45
N GLY A 9 -12.38 -14.72 1.30
CA GLY A 9 -12.14 -15.82 0.37
C GLY A 9 -12.17 -15.38 -1.08
N ARG A 10 -13.06 -14.44 -1.44
CA ARG A 10 -13.13 -13.88 -2.81
C ARG A 10 -11.87 -13.10 -3.17
N LEU A 11 -11.37 -12.24 -2.28
CA LEU A 11 -10.13 -11.48 -2.50
C LEU A 11 -8.92 -12.40 -2.68
N PHE A 12 -8.75 -13.39 -1.80
CA PHE A 12 -7.64 -14.34 -1.90
C PHE A 12 -7.78 -15.28 -3.11
N SER A 13 -8.99 -15.56 -3.59
CA SER A 13 -9.21 -16.38 -4.78
C SER A 13 -8.78 -15.67 -6.06
N GLU A 14 -9.06 -14.38 -6.20
CA GLU A 14 -8.60 -13.58 -7.34
C GLU A 14 -7.07 -13.45 -7.37
N PHE A 15 -6.44 -13.26 -6.20
CA PHE A 15 -4.97 -13.26 -6.08
C PHE A 15 -4.37 -14.64 -6.39
N ALA A 16 -4.98 -15.72 -5.86
CA ALA A 16 -4.49 -17.07 -6.10
C ALA A 16 -4.57 -17.44 -7.59
N LEU A 17 -5.66 -17.07 -8.28
CA LEU A 17 -5.85 -17.34 -9.70
C LEU A 17 -4.83 -16.59 -10.56
N THR A 18 -4.56 -15.32 -10.27
CA THR A 18 -3.58 -14.51 -11.02
C THR A 18 -2.15 -15.03 -10.83
N MET A 19 -1.76 -15.38 -9.61
CA MET A 19 -0.46 -16.01 -9.32
C MET A 19 -0.33 -17.38 -10.01
N ALA A 20 -1.37 -18.21 -9.96
CA ALA A 20 -1.36 -19.51 -10.62
C ALA A 20 -1.21 -19.37 -12.15
N ALA A 21 -1.98 -18.46 -12.77
CA ALA A 21 -1.87 -18.19 -14.20
C ALA A 21 -0.47 -17.65 -14.56
N ALA A 22 0.06 -16.69 -13.79
CA ALA A 22 1.39 -16.11 -14.03
C ALA A 22 2.50 -17.17 -13.96
N VAL A 23 2.48 -18.04 -12.95
CA VAL A 23 3.48 -19.12 -12.81
C VAL A 23 3.32 -20.18 -13.91
N ALA A 24 2.09 -20.50 -14.32
CA ALA A 24 1.85 -21.45 -15.43
C ALA A 24 2.41 -20.93 -16.76
N PHE A 25 2.10 -19.68 -17.12
CA PHE A 25 2.67 -19.05 -18.31
C PHE A 25 4.19 -18.93 -18.22
N SER A 26 4.73 -18.54 -17.06
CA SER A 26 6.18 -18.46 -16.82
C SER A 26 6.86 -19.81 -17.01
N SER A 27 6.25 -20.90 -16.54
CA SER A 27 6.78 -22.25 -16.70
C SER A 27 6.84 -22.67 -18.17
N ILE A 28 5.77 -22.43 -18.95
CA ILE A 28 5.75 -22.73 -20.39
C ILE A 28 6.83 -21.93 -21.14
N VAL A 29 6.96 -20.64 -20.79
CA VAL A 29 7.99 -19.75 -21.33
C VAL A 29 9.39 -20.24 -20.94
N ALA A 30 9.63 -20.63 -19.69
CA ALA A 30 10.92 -21.14 -19.25
C ALA A 30 11.30 -22.43 -20.00
N LEU A 31 10.38 -23.39 -20.15
CA LEU A 31 10.67 -24.63 -20.85
C LEU A 31 10.91 -24.42 -22.36
N SER A 32 10.18 -23.51 -23.00
CA SER A 32 10.31 -23.27 -24.45
C SER A 32 11.45 -22.33 -24.80
N LEU A 33 11.47 -21.12 -24.21
CA LEU A 33 12.43 -20.08 -24.54
C LEU A 33 13.79 -20.34 -23.88
N SER A 34 13.85 -20.83 -22.64
CA SER A 34 15.15 -21.08 -22.00
C SER A 34 15.90 -22.22 -22.68
N SER A 35 15.22 -23.32 -23.05
CA SER A 35 15.86 -24.44 -23.77
C SER A 35 16.34 -24.03 -25.17
N MET A 36 15.52 -23.27 -25.91
CA MET A 36 15.89 -22.76 -27.24
C MET A 36 17.06 -21.77 -27.16
N LEU A 37 16.99 -20.80 -26.25
CA LEU A 37 18.05 -19.80 -26.08
C LEU A 37 19.34 -20.44 -25.58
N ALA A 38 19.27 -21.40 -24.66
CA ALA A 38 20.44 -22.16 -24.23
C ALA A 38 21.11 -22.87 -25.42
N SER A 39 20.35 -23.47 -26.34
CA SER A 39 20.95 -24.10 -27.52
C SER A 39 21.55 -23.11 -28.53
N LYS A 40 21.03 -21.88 -28.62
CA LYS A 40 21.43 -20.89 -29.64
C LYS A 40 22.48 -19.88 -29.16
N VAL A 41 22.41 -19.50 -27.88
CA VAL A 41 23.27 -18.47 -27.27
C VAL A 41 24.54 -19.08 -26.68
N LEU A 42 24.55 -20.38 -26.39
CA LEU A 42 25.70 -21.06 -25.80
C LEU A 42 26.84 -21.18 -26.82
N GLN A 43 27.69 -20.16 -26.85
CA GLN A 43 28.94 -20.18 -27.58
C GLN A 43 29.97 -21.00 -26.78
N PRO A 44 30.67 -21.97 -27.39
CA PRO A 44 31.75 -22.67 -26.74
C PRO A 44 32.91 -21.70 -26.49
N THR A 45 32.99 -21.14 -25.30
CA THR A 45 34.10 -20.26 -24.90
C THR A 45 35.22 -21.08 -24.26
N THR A 46 36.39 -21.07 -24.92
CA THR A 46 37.61 -21.73 -24.43
C THR A 46 38.39 -20.86 -23.42
N GLN A 47 38.08 -19.55 -23.33
CA GLN A 47 38.83 -18.62 -22.48
C GLN A 47 37.95 -17.98 -21.40
N ARG A 48 37.99 -18.55 -20.19
CA ARG A 48 37.34 -17.96 -19.00
C ARG A 48 38.11 -16.73 -18.51
N THR A 49 37.41 -15.59 -18.45
CA THR A 49 37.91 -14.33 -17.89
C THR A 49 38.32 -14.49 -16.42
N LEU A 50 39.25 -13.65 -15.93
CA LEU A 50 39.72 -13.71 -14.54
C LEU A 50 38.56 -13.55 -13.53
N ILE A 51 37.59 -12.71 -13.85
CA ILE A 51 36.37 -12.50 -13.05
C ILE A 51 35.54 -13.79 -12.99
N ALA A 52 35.31 -14.46 -14.12
CA ALA A 52 34.59 -15.73 -14.14
C ALA A 52 35.26 -16.79 -13.26
N ARG A 53 36.59 -16.87 -13.28
CA ARG A 53 37.35 -17.80 -12.42
C ARG A 53 37.22 -17.47 -10.93
N LEU A 54 37.17 -16.19 -10.57
CA LEU A 54 36.97 -15.77 -9.19
C LEU A 54 35.58 -16.15 -8.68
N VAL A 55 34.55 -15.90 -9.50
CA VAL A 55 33.16 -16.26 -9.21
C VAL A 55 33.03 -17.78 -9.06
N GLU A 56 33.65 -18.56 -9.94
CA GLU A 56 33.60 -20.02 -9.87
C GLU A 56 34.28 -20.58 -8.62
N ARG A 57 35.39 -19.98 -8.18
CA ARG A 57 36.03 -20.32 -6.90
C ARG A 57 35.11 -19.99 -5.72
N GLY A 58 34.38 -18.88 -5.79
CA GLY A 58 33.35 -18.51 -4.81
C GLY A 58 32.25 -19.57 -4.73
N PHE A 59 31.65 -19.93 -5.86
CA PHE A 59 30.63 -20.99 -5.92
C PHE A 59 31.17 -22.34 -5.42
N ALA A 60 32.38 -22.73 -5.81
CA ALA A 60 33.00 -23.97 -5.33
C ALA A 60 33.31 -23.95 -3.83
N ALA A 61 33.53 -22.79 -3.22
CA ALA A 61 33.67 -22.66 -1.77
C ALA A 61 32.32 -22.84 -1.07
N VAL A 62 31.26 -22.21 -1.59
CA VAL A 62 29.89 -22.35 -1.07
C VAL A 62 29.40 -23.80 -1.21
N GLU A 63 29.65 -24.45 -2.35
CA GLU A 63 29.29 -25.85 -2.58
C GLU A 63 29.95 -26.79 -1.56
N ARG A 64 31.27 -26.62 -1.33
CA ARG A 64 32.01 -27.41 -0.34
C ARG A 64 31.50 -27.15 1.08
N GLY A 65 31.19 -25.90 1.41
CA GLY A 65 30.58 -25.51 2.68
C GLY A 65 29.24 -26.21 2.89
N TYR A 66 28.33 -26.09 1.93
CA TYR A 66 27.02 -26.74 1.95
C TYR A 66 27.15 -28.27 2.08
N ARG A 67 28.03 -28.89 1.30
CA ARG A 67 28.26 -30.35 1.35
C ARG A 67 28.77 -30.81 2.71
N SER A 68 29.68 -30.05 3.33
CA SER A 68 30.20 -30.37 4.67
C SER A 68 29.13 -30.20 5.76
N ALA A 69 28.33 -29.13 5.69
CA ALA A 69 27.22 -28.88 6.61
C ALA A 69 26.15 -29.96 6.48
N LEU A 70 25.78 -30.32 5.25
CA LEU A 70 24.82 -31.38 4.96
C LEU A 70 25.34 -32.74 5.48
N ALA A 71 26.60 -33.09 5.20
CA ALA A 71 27.19 -34.33 5.72
C ALA A 71 27.21 -34.36 7.27
N GLY A 72 27.44 -33.21 7.91
CA GLY A 72 27.33 -33.06 9.37
C GLY A 72 25.90 -33.27 9.87
N ALA A 73 24.90 -32.71 9.18
CA ALA A 73 23.49 -32.85 9.52
C ALA A 73 23.00 -34.30 9.38
N LEU A 74 23.35 -34.99 8.30
CA LEU A 74 22.96 -36.40 8.09
C LEU A 74 23.58 -37.36 9.12
N ARG A 75 24.77 -37.05 9.64
CA ARG A 75 25.44 -37.86 10.67
C ARG A 75 24.73 -37.84 12.03
N ARG A 76 23.91 -36.82 12.30
CA ARG A 76 23.25 -36.62 13.59
C ARG A 76 21.76 -36.28 13.38
N PRO A 77 20.95 -37.22 12.88
CA PRO A 77 19.55 -36.98 12.57
C PRO A 77 18.73 -36.57 13.80
N SER A 78 19.10 -37.04 14.99
CA SER A 78 18.46 -36.64 16.25
C SER A 78 18.60 -35.15 16.54
N VAL A 79 19.78 -34.56 16.31
CA VAL A 79 20.01 -33.12 16.51
C VAL A 79 19.18 -32.30 15.53
N VAL A 80 19.10 -32.74 14.27
CA VAL A 80 18.28 -32.08 13.24
C VAL A 80 16.79 -32.17 13.59
N ALA A 81 16.32 -33.32 14.08
CA ALA A 81 14.94 -33.49 14.52
C ALA A 81 14.59 -32.59 15.70
N VAL A 82 15.47 -32.47 16.70
CA VAL A 82 15.29 -31.54 17.84
C VAL A 82 15.23 -30.09 17.36
N LEU A 83 16.15 -29.69 16.46
CA LEU A 83 16.16 -28.36 15.89
C LEU A 83 14.86 -28.07 15.11
N PHE A 84 14.39 -29.03 14.32
CA PHE A 84 13.14 -28.92 13.58
C PHE A 84 11.93 -28.74 14.52
N LEU A 85 11.87 -29.52 15.60
CA LEU A 85 10.83 -29.37 16.62
C LEU A 85 10.91 -28.01 17.32
N LEU A 86 12.12 -27.50 17.58
CA LEU A 86 12.32 -26.18 18.17
C LEU A 86 11.80 -25.08 17.23
N VAL A 87 12.12 -25.15 15.93
CA VAL A 87 11.62 -24.21 14.92
C VAL A 87 10.09 -24.26 14.84
N LEU A 88 9.50 -25.45 14.76
CA LEU A 88 8.04 -25.60 14.76
C LEU A 88 7.40 -25.06 16.05
N GLY A 89 7.98 -25.35 17.21
CA GLY A 89 7.53 -24.83 18.49
C GLY A 89 7.60 -23.31 18.56
N SER A 90 8.69 -22.71 18.07
CA SER A 90 8.87 -21.26 18.01
C SER A 90 7.86 -20.60 17.07
N ALA A 91 7.57 -21.21 15.92
CA ALA A 91 6.57 -20.72 14.98
C ALA A 91 5.15 -20.78 15.58
N ALA A 92 4.82 -21.89 16.26
CA ALA A 92 3.52 -22.04 16.94
C ALA A 92 3.36 -21.06 18.11
N TRP A 93 4.43 -20.81 18.87
CA TRP A 93 4.44 -19.80 19.92
C TRP A 93 4.24 -18.39 19.36
N LEU A 94 5.01 -18.03 18.32
CA LEU A 94 4.91 -16.72 17.67
C LEU A 94 3.54 -16.49 17.04
N PHE A 95 2.94 -17.53 16.46
CA PHE A 95 1.59 -17.45 15.89
C PHE A 95 0.51 -17.12 16.93
N ARG A 96 0.70 -17.49 18.21
CA ARG A 96 -0.23 -17.15 19.29
C ARG A 96 -0.05 -15.74 19.82
N GLU A 97 1.17 -15.21 19.76
CA GLU A 97 1.50 -13.89 20.29
C GLU A 97 1.07 -12.76 19.34
N ILE A 98 1.03 -13.02 18.03
CA ILE A 98 0.69 -12.01 17.03
C ILE A 98 -0.83 -11.72 17.07
N PRO A 99 -1.26 -10.48 17.38
CA PRO A 99 -2.66 -10.11 17.32
C PRO A 99 -3.14 -10.09 15.86
N SER A 100 -4.23 -10.79 15.58
CA SER A 100 -4.82 -10.85 14.25
C SER A 100 -5.65 -9.59 13.96
N GLU A 101 -5.15 -8.71 13.10
CA GLU A 101 -5.94 -7.66 12.46
C GLU A 101 -6.23 -8.04 11.00
N TYR A 102 -7.51 -8.05 10.61
CA TYR A 102 -7.95 -8.51 9.29
C TYR A 102 -7.53 -7.60 8.13
N ALA A 103 -7.41 -6.30 8.40
CA ALA A 103 -6.82 -5.31 7.51
C ALA A 103 -6.43 -4.10 8.39
N PRO A 104 -5.25 -3.50 8.19
CA PRO A 104 -4.92 -2.26 8.89
C PRO A 104 -5.95 -1.20 8.51
N LYS A 105 -6.37 -0.38 9.49
CA LYS A 105 -7.32 0.71 9.24
C LYS A 105 -6.64 1.72 8.30
N GLU A 106 -6.97 1.64 7.01
CA GLU A 106 -6.59 2.69 6.06
C GLU A 106 -7.40 3.95 6.39
N ASP A 107 -6.68 5.04 6.67
CA ASP A 107 -7.30 6.37 6.71
C ASP A 107 -7.74 6.75 5.30
N ARG A 108 -9.02 6.53 5.00
CA ARG A 108 -9.63 6.90 3.71
C ARG A 108 -10.02 8.39 3.64
N GLY A 109 -9.53 9.22 4.57
CA GLY A 109 -9.80 10.66 4.60
C GLY A 109 -11.25 11.04 4.93
N ALA A 110 -12.04 10.08 5.43
CA ALA A 110 -13.44 10.28 5.79
C ALA A 110 -13.63 10.09 7.31
N PHE A 111 -13.76 11.20 8.04
CA PHE A 111 -14.09 11.20 9.47
C PHE A 111 -15.61 11.29 9.65
N PHE A 112 -16.24 10.20 10.09
CA PHE A 112 -17.65 10.20 10.47
C PHE A 112 -17.78 10.67 11.92
N THR A 113 -18.02 11.96 12.13
CA THR A 113 -18.40 12.47 13.46
C THR A 113 -19.90 12.27 13.68
N ASN A 114 -20.24 11.27 14.48
CA ASN A 114 -21.62 11.03 14.89
C ASN A 114 -21.93 11.87 16.13
N HIS A 115 -22.50 13.06 15.94
CA HIS A 115 -23.11 13.82 17.03
C HIS A 115 -24.53 13.29 17.27
N LEU A 116 -24.71 12.48 18.31
CA LEU A 116 -26.05 12.16 18.80
C LEU A 116 -26.57 13.39 19.57
N PRO A 117 -27.68 14.02 19.14
CA PRO A 117 -28.29 15.09 19.91
C PRO A 117 -28.83 14.54 21.25
N PRO A 118 -28.79 15.33 22.34
CA PRO A 118 -29.37 14.93 23.61
C PRO A 118 -30.87 14.58 23.44
N ILE A 119 -31.30 13.56 24.18
CA ILE A 119 -32.65 12.98 24.12
C ILE A 119 -33.67 14.11 24.39
N GLY A 120 -34.43 14.50 23.36
CA GLY A 120 -35.43 15.57 23.45
C GLY A 120 -35.62 16.43 22.20
N VAL A 121 -34.77 16.31 21.17
CA VAL A 121 -34.95 17.06 19.92
C VAL A 121 -35.94 16.34 19.01
N LEU A 122 -37.20 16.83 19.03
CA LEU A 122 -38.23 16.48 18.06
C LEU A 122 -37.72 16.69 16.62
N ILE A 123 -38.03 15.70 15.81
CA ILE A 123 -37.63 15.48 14.43
C ILE A 123 -37.98 16.71 13.55
N ALA A 124 -37.02 17.61 13.27
CA ALA A 124 -36.94 18.47 12.06
C ALA A 124 -35.71 19.42 12.12
N PRO A 125 -35.02 19.71 11.00
CA PRO A 125 -34.30 18.78 10.15
C PRO A 125 -32.80 19.16 10.00
N ARG A 126 -31.96 18.17 9.67
CA ARG A 126 -30.50 18.22 9.38
C ARG A 126 -30.05 19.27 8.34
N ILE A 127 -30.98 20.03 7.76
CA ILE A 127 -30.80 20.96 6.64
C ILE A 127 -30.40 22.36 7.11
N TRP A 128 -30.83 22.82 8.30
CA TRP A 128 -30.49 24.18 8.79
C TRP A 128 -29.13 24.27 9.49
N ALA A 129 -28.67 23.15 10.07
CA ALA A 129 -27.34 23.09 10.68
C ALA A 129 -26.21 23.11 9.62
N PHE A 130 -26.43 22.48 8.46
CA PHE A 130 -25.44 22.44 7.38
C PHE A 130 -25.31 23.78 6.61
N ASP A 131 -26.35 24.61 6.57
CA ASP A 131 -26.30 25.93 5.93
C ASP A 131 -25.48 26.95 6.75
N SER A 132 -25.50 26.84 8.07
CA SER A 132 -24.77 27.79 8.95
C SER A 132 -23.25 27.62 8.87
N ASP A 133 -22.76 26.40 8.63
CA ASP A 133 -21.32 26.12 8.52
C ASP A 133 -20.75 26.58 7.16
N ARG A 134 -21.53 26.44 6.08
CA ARG A 134 -21.12 26.86 4.73
C ARG A 134 -20.89 28.38 4.62
N LYS A 135 -21.65 29.18 5.39
CA LYS A 135 -21.50 30.65 5.45
C LYS A 135 -20.27 31.09 6.26
N GLY A 136 -19.88 30.34 7.29
CA GLY A 136 -18.69 30.63 8.11
C GLY A 136 -17.38 30.41 7.37
N ILE A 137 -17.31 29.38 6.52
CA ILE A 137 -16.09 29.02 5.76
C ILE A 137 -15.84 30.01 4.61
N SER A 138 -16.89 30.47 3.92
CA SER A 138 -16.77 31.44 2.83
C SER A 138 -16.27 32.82 3.31
N ALA A 139 -16.69 33.27 4.49
CA ALA A 139 -16.27 34.56 5.05
C ALA A 139 -14.80 34.57 5.52
N ARG A 140 -14.22 33.40 5.83
CA ARG A 140 -12.83 33.29 6.32
C ARG A 140 -11.79 33.25 5.19
N ILE A 141 -12.18 32.79 3.99
CA ILE A 141 -11.29 32.71 2.82
C ILE A 141 -11.12 34.10 2.16
N SER A 142 -12.13 34.97 2.23
CA SER A 142 -12.08 36.31 1.62
C SER A 142 -11.22 37.34 2.39
N ARG A 143 -10.96 37.14 3.69
CA ARG A 143 -10.11 38.06 4.49
C ARG A 143 -8.60 37.86 4.35
N ARG A 144 -8.13 36.82 3.63
CA ARG A 144 -6.69 36.52 3.53
C ARG A 144 -6.00 37.19 2.32
N HIS A 145 -6.73 37.91 1.47
CA HIS A 145 -6.20 38.42 0.19
C HIS A 145 -6.25 39.94 -0.01
N LEU A 146 -6.37 40.74 1.06
CA LEU A 146 -6.33 42.22 0.97
C LEU A 146 -5.63 42.80 2.19
N ASN A 147 -4.31 42.61 2.30
CA ASN A 147 -3.44 43.41 3.19
C ASN A 147 -2.10 43.70 2.51
N HIS A 148 -2.15 44.06 1.23
CA HIS A 148 -1.07 44.74 0.54
C HIS A 148 -1.70 45.78 -0.39
N CYS A 149 -1.86 47.01 0.09
CA CYS A 149 -1.69 48.24 -0.69
C CYS A 149 -1.85 49.47 0.21
N ASN A 150 -0.76 50.22 0.26
CA ASN A 150 -0.61 51.58 0.75
C ASN A 150 -1.47 52.55 -0.08
N GLY A 151 -1.96 53.62 0.56
CA GLY A 151 -2.48 54.79 -0.14
C GLY A 151 -3.97 54.72 -0.45
N GLY A 152 -4.67 55.81 -0.14
CA GLY A 152 -6.13 55.89 -0.12
C GLY A 152 -6.82 55.52 -1.44
N LYS A 153 -8.05 55.03 -1.26
CA LYS A 153 -9.08 54.59 -2.23
C LYS A 153 -9.16 53.07 -2.43
N THR A 154 -9.91 52.41 -1.54
CA THR A 154 -10.41 51.05 -1.78
C THR A 154 -11.86 51.13 -2.24
N ILE A 155 -12.08 50.84 -3.52
CA ILE A 155 -13.39 50.81 -4.15
C ILE A 155 -14.04 49.46 -3.83
N LEU A 156 -15.17 49.47 -3.12
CA LEU A 156 -15.98 48.30 -2.82
C LEU A 156 -16.79 47.90 -4.06
N TYR A 157 -16.41 46.79 -4.71
CA TYR A 157 -17.24 46.16 -5.74
C TYR A 157 -18.07 45.03 -5.12
N LEU A 158 -19.35 45.32 -4.86
CA LEU A 158 -20.36 44.31 -4.60
C LEU A 158 -20.79 43.70 -5.94
N SER A 159 -20.20 42.57 -6.32
CA SER A 159 -20.73 41.73 -7.41
C SER A 159 -21.96 40.99 -6.91
N ARG A 160 -23.09 41.68 -6.90
CA ARG A 160 -24.41 41.08 -6.68
C ARG A 160 -25.06 40.87 -8.04
N GLY A 161 -25.31 39.61 -8.36
CA GLY A 161 -26.06 39.22 -9.55
C GLY A 161 -27.41 39.93 -9.61
N ASN A 162 -27.70 40.46 -10.80
CA ASN A 162 -28.95 41.06 -11.26
C ASN A 162 -29.32 42.44 -10.69
N GLY A 163 -29.16 43.46 -11.54
CA GLY A 163 -29.89 44.72 -11.46
C GLY A 163 -29.03 45.94 -11.15
N LEU A 164 -28.67 46.70 -12.20
CA LEU A 164 -28.03 48.01 -12.09
C LEU A 164 -28.89 48.97 -11.25
N ARG A 165 -28.37 49.41 -10.09
CA ARG A 165 -28.76 50.71 -9.50
C ARG A 165 -27.53 51.41 -8.92
N ARG A 166 -27.14 52.49 -9.59
CA ARG A 166 -26.13 53.48 -9.21
C ARG A 166 -26.68 54.30 -8.04
N TRP A 167 -26.12 54.17 -6.84
CA TRP A 167 -26.38 55.12 -5.75
C TRP A 167 -25.12 55.89 -5.38
N ARG A 168 -25.28 57.21 -5.50
CA ARG A 168 -24.31 58.29 -5.31
C ARG A 168 -24.13 58.52 -3.80
N THR A 169 -22.89 58.61 -3.37
CA THR A 169 -22.44 59.02 -2.03
C THR A 169 -23.00 60.37 -1.63
N LEU A 170 -23.49 60.51 -0.39
CA LEU A 170 -23.46 61.75 0.39
C LEU A 170 -23.21 61.37 1.85
N LEU A 171 -21.95 61.51 2.27
CA LEU A 171 -21.56 61.72 3.66
C LEU A 171 -21.44 63.23 3.83
N GLY A 172 -22.33 63.78 4.65
CA GLY A 172 -22.14 64.99 5.45
C GLY A 172 -22.52 64.59 6.87
#